data_AF-A0A2V7LYW1-F1
#
_entry.id   AF-A0A2V7LYW1-F1
#
_cell.length_a   1.000
_cell.length_b   1.000
_cell.length_c   1.000
_cell.angle_alpha   90.00
_cell.angle_beta   90.00
_cell.angle_gamma   90.00
#
_symmetry.space_group_name_H-M   'P 1'
#
loop_
_entity.id
_entity.type
_entity.pdbx_description
1 polymer ?
#
loop_
_entity_poly.entity_id
_entity_poly.type
_entity_poly.pdbx_seq_one_letter_code
_entity_poly.pdbx_strand_id
1 'polypeptide(L)'
;MLAEAERGVPEAERTLDRLLASVEARGREIEARAAELETRSAQLDLERQNLANLQALENELHLREKALDKDARERARAYLLEARKTVEAALAQARAAVDEATAKEARRMVEDAIEKTGKLESRNVGMKDLKVGDRVRTGQGKVGVVKEVRDNGRIVVEVGAIRLVIASDLLELVESPSNIPTVPRSNE
;
A
#
# COMPACT_ATOMS: atom_id res chain seq x y z
N MET A 1 19.77 23.61 84.10
CA MET A 1 18.81 23.14 83.08
C MET A 1 18.97 23.87 81.74
N LEU A 2 19.08 25.21 81.67
CA LEU A 2 19.31 25.91 80.40
C LEU A 2 20.62 25.53 79.68
N ALA A 3 21.74 25.44 80.42
CA ALA A 3 23.05 25.12 79.84
C ALA A 3 23.21 23.68 79.28
N GLU A 4 22.34 22.74 79.68
CA GLU A 4 22.31 21.38 79.10
C GLU A 4 21.46 21.35 77.83
N ALA A 5 20.36 22.10 77.79
CA ALA A 5 19.54 22.28 76.60
C ALA A 5 20.34 22.97 75.48
N GLU A 6 21.13 24.00 75.79
CA GLU A 6 21.99 24.72 74.84
C GLU A 6 23.09 23.83 74.22
N ARG A 7 23.58 22.81 74.93
CA ARG A 7 24.56 21.86 74.37
C ARG A 7 23.96 20.85 73.39
N GLY A 8 22.66 20.58 73.49
CA GLY A 8 21.94 19.66 72.59
C GLY A 8 21.49 20.32 71.28
N VAL A 9 21.39 21.66 71.25
CA VAL A 9 20.97 22.44 70.06
C VAL A 9 21.79 22.10 68.81
N PRO A 10 23.15 22.02 68.85
CA PRO A 10 23.94 21.70 67.66
C PRO A 10 23.75 20.27 67.13
N GLU A 11 23.31 19.32 67.95
CA GLU A 11 23.02 17.95 67.51
C GLU A 11 21.62 17.85 66.88
N ALA A 12 20.65 18.55 67.45
CA ALA A 12 19.32 18.69 66.88
C ALA A 12 19.36 19.38 65.50
N GLU A 13 20.14 20.45 65.35
CA GLU A 13 20.35 21.15 64.07
C GLU A 13 20.93 20.22 63.00
N ARG A 14 22.00 19.48 63.31
CA ARG A 14 22.56 18.50 62.35
C ARG A 14 21.59 17.39 61.97
N THR A 15 20.73 16.98 62.91
CA THR A 15 19.71 15.97 62.66
C THR A 15 18.62 16.54 61.74
N LEU A 16 18.20 17.78 61.98
CA LEU A 16 17.26 18.50 61.12
C LEU A 16 17.83 18.68 59.71
N ASP A 17 19.08 19.11 59.57
CA ASP A 17 19.73 19.28 58.27
C ASP A 17 19.76 17.98 57.46
N ARG A 18 20.05 16.84 58.12
CA ARG A 18 20.01 15.52 57.48
C ARG A 18 18.60 15.14 57.02
N LEU A 19 17.59 15.43 57.83
CA LEU A 19 16.19 15.15 57.49
C LEU A 19 15.72 16.04 56.34
N LEU A 20 16.06 17.33 56.35
CA LEU A 20 15.77 18.26 55.26
C LEU A 20 16.44 17.80 53.96
N ALA A 21 17.74 17.48 54.00
CA ALA A 21 18.44 16.94 52.83
C ALA A 21 17.80 15.65 52.29
N SER A 22 17.33 14.77 53.18
CA SER A 22 16.62 13.54 52.79
C SER A 22 15.26 13.83 52.15
N VAL A 23 14.49 14.77 52.70
CA VAL A 23 13.19 15.19 52.14
C VAL A 23 13.38 15.87 50.79
N GLU A 24 14.36 16.75 50.63
CA GLU A 24 14.69 17.39 49.35
C GLU A 24 15.17 16.38 48.30
N ALA A 25 15.99 15.39 48.70
CA ALA A 25 16.39 14.32 47.80
C ALA A 25 15.18 13.49 47.34
N ARG A 26 14.27 13.15 48.26
CA ARG A 26 13.06 12.41 47.95
C ARG A 26 12.07 13.24 47.12
N GLY A 27 11.97 14.53 47.37
CA GLY A 27 11.17 15.47 46.56
C GLY A 27 11.64 15.48 45.11
N ARG A 28 12.97 15.63 44.89
CA ARG A 28 13.57 15.56 43.55
C ARG A 28 13.34 14.21 42.87
N GLU A 29 13.42 13.11 43.60
CA GLU A 29 13.13 11.77 43.05
C GLU A 29 11.67 11.63 42.61
N ILE A 30 10.73 12.14 43.41
CA ILE A 30 9.30 12.11 43.09
C ILE A 30 9.01 12.98 41.87
N GLU A 31 9.57 14.19 41.79
CA GLU A 31 9.43 15.08 40.64
C GLU A 31 9.98 14.44 39.35
N ALA A 32 11.15 13.81 39.43
CA ALA A 32 11.74 13.11 38.29
C ALA A 32 10.83 11.95 37.81
N ARG A 33 10.28 11.16 38.74
CA ARG A 33 9.33 10.09 38.40
C ARG A 33 8.02 10.63 37.83
N ALA A 34 7.51 11.74 38.35
CA ALA A 34 6.30 12.37 37.85
C ALA A 34 6.48 12.83 36.39
N ALA A 35 7.60 13.48 36.08
CA ALA A 35 7.93 13.88 34.72
C ALA A 35 8.10 12.66 33.78
N GLU A 36 8.73 11.58 34.24
CA GLU A 36 8.84 10.34 33.46
C GLU A 36 7.46 9.71 33.18
N LEU A 37 6.56 9.70 34.17
CA LEU A 37 5.21 9.18 33.98
C LEU A 37 4.38 10.05 33.03
N GLU A 38 4.51 11.37 33.10
CA GLU A 38 3.82 12.30 32.20
C GLU A 38 4.28 12.13 30.74
N THR A 39 5.59 11.98 30.52
CA THR A 39 6.11 11.71 29.17
C THR A 39 5.63 10.36 28.64
N ARG A 40 5.57 9.32 29.48
CA ARG A 40 5.03 8.01 29.11
C ARG A 40 3.53 8.06 28.84
N SER A 41 2.75 8.80 29.61
CA SER A 41 1.31 8.92 29.36
C SER A 41 1.04 9.64 28.05
N ALA A 42 1.78 10.72 27.76
CA ALA A 42 1.69 11.41 26.48
C ALA A 42 2.04 10.51 25.28
N GLN A 43 3.06 9.66 25.43
CA GLN A 43 3.42 8.66 24.40
C GLN A 43 2.30 7.64 24.18
N LEU A 44 1.74 7.08 25.26
CA LEU A 44 0.64 6.12 25.17
C LEU A 44 -0.62 6.72 24.55
N ASP A 45 -0.93 7.98 24.85
CA ASP A 45 -2.08 8.66 24.25
C ASP A 45 -1.88 8.89 22.74
N LEU A 46 -0.66 9.24 22.32
CA LEU A 46 -0.33 9.32 20.90
C LEU A 46 -0.43 7.95 20.20
N GLU A 47 0.08 6.89 20.82
CA GLU A 47 -0.02 5.53 20.29
C GLU A 47 -1.48 5.07 20.16
N ARG A 48 -2.33 5.37 21.15
CA ARG A 48 -3.77 5.08 21.11
C ARG A 48 -4.45 5.80 19.95
N GLN A 49 -4.14 7.08 19.74
CA GLN A 49 -4.68 7.83 18.61
C GLN A 49 -4.24 7.24 17.27
N ASN A 50 -2.96 6.87 17.15
CA ASN A 50 -2.44 6.23 15.94
C ASN A 50 -3.14 4.89 15.67
N LEU A 51 -3.35 4.08 16.70
CA LEU A 51 -4.04 2.79 16.58
C LEU A 51 -5.51 2.98 16.15
N ALA A 52 -6.21 3.96 16.72
CA ALA A 52 -7.57 4.30 16.31
C ALA A 52 -7.64 4.77 14.84
N ASN A 53 -6.68 5.59 14.40
CA ASN A 53 -6.59 6.05 13.02
C ASN A 53 -6.33 4.89 12.05
N LEU A 54 -5.46 3.95 12.40
CA LEU A 54 -5.18 2.76 11.60
C LEU A 54 -6.41 1.86 11.49
N GLN A 55 -7.13 1.63 12.59
CA GLN A 55 -8.37 0.86 12.58
C GLN A 55 -9.46 1.50 11.71
N ALA A 56 -9.57 2.83 11.75
CA ALA A 56 -10.50 3.55 10.88
C ALA A 56 -10.15 3.38 9.39
N LEU A 57 -8.86 3.51 9.05
CA LEU A 57 -8.37 3.32 7.68
C LEU A 57 -8.57 1.88 7.20
N GLU A 58 -8.28 0.88 8.03
CA GLU A 58 -8.50 -0.53 7.70
C GLU A 58 -9.97 -0.82 7.39
N ASN A 59 -10.89 -0.28 8.21
CA ASN A 59 -12.32 -0.42 7.99
C ASN A 59 -12.77 0.25 6.69
N GLU A 60 -12.27 1.45 6.39
CA GLU A 60 -12.57 2.15 5.14
C GLU A 60 -12.08 1.37 3.92
N LEU A 61 -10.85 0.88 3.96
CA LEU A 61 -10.25 0.09 2.88
C LEU A 61 -11.02 -1.21 2.65
N HIS A 62 -11.39 -1.90 3.72
CA HIS A 62 -12.16 -3.15 3.62
C HIS A 62 -13.59 -2.93 3.08
N LEU A 63 -14.25 -1.82 3.45
CA LEU A 63 -15.54 -1.46 2.85
C LEU A 63 -15.39 -1.15 1.36
N ARG A 64 -14.32 -0.43 0.99
CA ARG A 64 -14.02 -0.10 -0.41
C ARG A 64 -13.70 -1.35 -1.23
N GLU A 65 -12.93 -2.28 -0.70
CA GLU A 65 -12.63 -3.56 -1.32
C GLU A 65 -13.91 -4.35 -1.59
N LYS A 66 -14.78 -4.48 -0.58
CA LYS A 66 -16.08 -5.17 -0.74
C LYS A 66 -16.97 -4.52 -1.80
N ALA A 67 -17.00 -3.19 -1.85
CA ALA A 67 -17.75 -2.47 -2.87
C ALA A 67 -17.19 -2.74 -4.28
N LEU A 68 -15.86 -2.71 -4.45
CA LEU A 68 -15.22 -2.99 -5.72
C LEU A 68 -15.41 -4.45 -6.17
N ASP A 69 -15.33 -5.43 -5.27
CA ASP A 69 -15.60 -6.84 -5.58
C ASP A 69 -17.06 -7.04 -6.00
N LYS A 70 -18.01 -6.40 -5.28
CA LYS A 70 -19.43 -6.45 -5.66
C LYS A 70 -19.66 -5.84 -7.03
N ASP A 71 -19.12 -4.64 -7.29
CA ASP A 71 -19.21 -3.97 -8.58
C ASP A 71 -18.59 -4.80 -9.70
N ALA A 72 -17.43 -5.42 -9.47
CA ALA A 72 -16.76 -6.29 -10.44
C ALA A 72 -17.63 -7.50 -10.78
N ARG A 73 -18.24 -8.15 -9.78
CA ARG A 73 -19.17 -9.27 -9.99
C ARG A 73 -20.43 -8.85 -10.73
N GLU A 74 -20.98 -7.68 -10.42
CA GLU A 74 -22.16 -7.15 -11.11
C GLU A 74 -21.85 -6.83 -12.58
N ARG A 75 -20.71 -6.19 -12.86
CA ARG A 75 -20.22 -5.96 -14.23
C ARG A 75 -20.00 -7.27 -14.97
N ALA A 76 -19.35 -8.24 -14.36
CA ALA A 76 -19.12 -9.56 -14.97
C ALA A 76 -20.46 -10.27 -15.30
N ARG A 77 -21.44 -10.22 -14.40
CA ARG A 77 -22.79 -10.76 -14.66
C ARG A 77 -23.48 -10.03 -15.81
N ALA A 78 -23.39 -8.71 -15.85
CA ALA A 78 -23.97 -7.90 -16.93
C ALA A 78 -23.35 -8.28 -18.29
N TYR A 79 -22.02 -8.37 -18.37
CA TYR A 79 -21.32 -8.80 -19.58
C TYR A 79 -21.71 -10.21 -20.03
N LEU A 80 -21.80 -11.17 -19.11
CA LEU A 80 -22.22 -12.54 -19.45
C LEU A 80 -23.67 -12.60 -19.93
N LEU A 81 -24.57 -11.82 -19.33
CA LEU A 81 -25.96 -11.74 -19.76
C LEU A 81 -26.08 -11.08 -21.14
N GLU A 82 -25.31 -10.04 -21.42
CA GLU A 82 -25.25 -9.41 -22.73
C GLU A 82 -24.71 -10.37 -23.78
N ALA A 83 -23.59 -11.06 -23.51
CA ALA A 83 -23.04 -12.10 -24.38
C ALA A 83 -24.02 -13.25 -24.63
N ARG A 84 -24.80 -13.65 -23.63
CA ARG A 84 -25.85 -14.65 -23.82
C ARG A 84 -26.94 -14.13 -24.76
N LYS A 85 -27.41 -12.89 -24.59
CA LYS A 85 -28.42 -12.29 -25.46
C LYS A 85 -27.95 -12.18 -26.91
N THR A 86 -26.68 -11.83 -27.14
CA THR A 86 -26.14 -11.76 -28.51
C THR A 86 -26.06 -13.14 -29.16
N VAL A 87 -25.65 -14.17 -28.41
CA VAL A 87 -25.65 -15.55 -28.91
C VAL A 87 -27.07 -16.05 -29.20
N GLU A 88 -28.04 -15.78 -28.32
CA GLU A 88 -29.45 -16.14 -28.54
C GLU A 88 -30.02 -15.44 -29.78
N ALA A 89 -29.70 -14.16 -29.99
CA ALA A 89 -30.10 -13.41 -31.19
C ALA A 89 -29.49 -13.99 -32.47
N ALA A 90 -28.20 -14.32 -32.46
CA ALA A 90 -27.53 -14.95 -33.59
C ALA A 90 -28.09 -16.36 -33.89
N LEU A 91 -28.42 -17.14 -32.85
CA LEU A 91 -29.09 -18.43 -32.99
C LEU A 91 -30.51 -18.28 -33.56
N ALA A 92 -31.27 -17.28 -33.13
CA ALA A 92 -32.59 -17.00 -33.68
C ALA A 92 -32.52 -16.62 -35.16
N GLN A 93 -31.57 -15.76 -35.55
CA GLN A 93 -31.31 -15.42 -36.95
C GLN A 93 -30.87 -16.64 -37.76
N ALA A 94 -29.97 -17.47 -37.23
CA ALA A 94 -29.53 -18.71 -37.88
C ALA A 94 -30.66 -19.74 -38.04
N ARG A 95 -31.69 -19.71 -37.17
CA ARG A 95 -32.88 -20.57 -37.30
C ARG A 95 -33.93 -20.00 -38.26
N ALA A 96 -34.03 -18.67 -38.36
CA ALA A 96 -34.90 -17.99 -39.32
C ALA A 96 -34.30 -17.97 -40.74
N ALA A 97 -32.98 -18.15 -40.84
CA ALA A 97 -32.22 -18.34 -42.07
C ALA A 97 -32.63 -19.63 -42.79
N VAL A 98 -33.46 -19.51 -43.83
CA VAL A 98 -33.76 -20.64 -44.74
C VAL A 98 -32.62 -20.85 -45.75
N ASP A 99 -31.78 -19.83 -45.99
CA ASP A 99 -30.70 -19.81 -46.99
C ASP A 99 -29.29 -19.56 -46.39
N GLU A 100 -28.27 -20.12 -47.05
CA GLU A 100 -26.84 -20.16 -46.66
C GLU A 100 -26.21 -18.78 -46.40
N ALA A 101 -26.68 -17.73 -47.09
CA ALA A 101 -26.20 -16.36 -46.91
C ALA A 101 -26.49 -15.81 -45.50
N THR A 102 -27.68 -16.08 -44.98
CA THR A 102 -28.12 -15.63 -43.64
C THR A 102 -27.43 -16.39 -42.51
N ALA A 103 -27.09 -17.67 -42.73
CA ALA A 103 -26.26 -18.44 -41.81
C ALA A 103 -24.83 -17.89 -41.68
N LYS A 104 -24.30 -17.32 -42.77
CA LYS A 104 -22.97 -16.67 -42.80
C LYS A 104 -22.97 -15.34 -42.03
N GLU A 105 -24.04 -14.56 -42.13
CA GLU A 105 -24.20 -13.32 -41.35
C GLU A 105 -24.34 -13.58 -39.84
N ALA A 106 -25.07 -14.62 -39.44
CA ALA A 106 -25.16 -15.04 -38.05
C ALA A 106 -23.79 -15.46 -37.46
N ARG A 107 -22.97 -16.20 -38.23
CA ARG A 107 -21.59 -16.54 -37.83
C ARG A 107 -20.72 -15.30 -37.67
N ARG A 108 -20.83 -14.34 -38.60
CA ARG A 108 -20.07 -13.08 -38.55
C ARG A 108 -20.42 -12.24 -37.33
N MET A 109 -21.71 -12.17 -36.95
CA MET A 109 -22.13 -11.48 -35.72
C MET A 109 -21.55 -12.12 -34.44
N VAL A 110 -21.41 -13.45 -34.41
CA VAL A 110 -20.77 -14.14 -33.28
C VAL A 110 -19.27 -13.91 -33.26
N GLU A 111 -18.58 -13.99 -34.40
CA GLU A 111 -17.15 -13.69 -34.51
C GLU A 111 -16.83 -12.24 -34.10
N ASP A 112 -17.59 -11.26 -34.60
CA ASP A 112 -17.39 -9.84 -34.26
C ASP A 112 -17.64 -9.58 -32.76
N ALA A 113 -18.58 -10.31 -32.14
CA ALA A 113 -18.84 -10.24 -30.71
C ALA A 113 -17.70 -10.87 -29.88
N ILE A 114 -17.18 -12.03 -30.32
CA ILE A 114 -16.04 -12.72 -29.69
C ILE A 114 -14.75 -11.89 -29.82
N GLU A 115 -14.52 -11.24 -30.96
CA GLU A 115 -13.32 -10.41 -31.15
C GLU A 115 -13.36 -9.16 -30.25
N LYS A 116 -14.53 -8.54 -30.09
CA LYS A 116 -14.72 -7.41 -29.19
C LYS A 116 -14.57 -7.80 -27.71
N THR A 117 -15.06 -8.98 -27.29
CA THR A 117 -14.90 -9.44 -25.91
C THR A 117 -13.48 -9.93 -25.61
N GLY A 118 -12.81 -10.62 -26.55
CA GLY A 118 -11.41 -11.04 -26.42
C GLY A 118 -10.41 -9.88 -26.30
N LYS A 119 -10.69 -8.75 -26.94
CA LYS A 119 -9.92 -7.49 -26.77
C LYS A 119 -10.12 -6.80 -25.42
N LEU A 120 -11.21 -7.09 -24.71
CA LEU A 120 -11.48 -6.55 -23.37
C LEU A 120 -10.79 -7.37 -22.27
N GLU A 121 -10.73 -8.70 -22.40
CA GLU A 121 -10.00 -9.56 -21.45
C GLU A 121 -8.47 -9.35 -21.52
N SER A 122 -7.93 -9.15 -22.72
CA SER A 122 -6.49 -8.88 -22.91
C SER A 122 -6.03 -7.51 -22.37
N ARG A 123 -6.94 -6.58 -22.06
CA ARG A 123 -6.60 -5.31 -21.39
C ARG A 123 -6.51 -5.40 -19.87
N ASN A 124 -7.08 -6.43 -19.24
CA ASN A 124 -7.09 -6.59 -17.78
C ASN A 124 -5.96 -7.49 -17.26
N VAL A 125 -5.23 -8.20 -18.13
CA VAL A 125 -3.97 -8.84 -17.77
C VAL A 125 -2.85 -7.88 -18.12
N GLY A 126 -2.66 -6.88 -17.26
CA GLY A 126 -1.50 -5.98 -17.28
C GLY A 126 -0.22 -6.72 -16.89
N MET A 127 0.13 -7.79 -17.60
CA MET A 127 1.51 -8.26 -17.67
C MET A 127 2.23 -7.23 -18.56
N LYS A 128 2.59 -6.08 -17.98
CA LYS A 128 3.67 -5.29 -18.58
C LYS A 128 4.84 -6.26 -18.65
N ASP A 129 5.34 -6.52 -19.86
CA ASP A 129 6.54 -7.32 -20.13
C ASP A 129 7.76 -6.63 -19.51
N LEU A 130 7.82 -6.63 -18.18
CA LEU A 130 8.90 -6.06 -17.40
C LEU A 130 10.03 -7.08 -17.39
N LYS A 131 11.20 -6.66 -17.87
CA LYS A 131 12.40 -7.48 -17.91
C LYS A 131 13.28 -7.17 -16.72
N VAL A 132 14.09 -8.14 -16.32
CA VAL A 132 15.17 -7.93 -15.36
C VAL A 132 16.12 -6.86 -15.91
N GLY A 133 16.37 -5.81 -15.12
CA GLY A 133 17.14 -4.64 -15.52
C GLY A 133 16.30 -3.39 -15.84
N ASP A 134 14.98 -3.54 -15.99
CA ASP A 134 14.11 -2.39 -16.27
C ASP A 134 14.01 -1.47 -15.04
N ARG A 135 14.03 -0.15 -15.29
CA ARG A 135 13.73 0.85 -14.27
C ARG A 135 12.23 1.00 -14.14
N VAL A 136 11.72 0.73 -12.95
CA VAL A 136 10.29 0.80 -12.63
C VAL A 136 10.04 1.77 -11.49
N ARG A 137 8.97 2.55 -11.59
CA ARG A 137 8.44 3.37 -10.52
C ARG A 137 7.37 2.57 -9.80
N THR A 138 7.50 2.47 -8.48
CA THR A 138 6.49 1.85 -7.63
C THR A 138 5.32 2.81 -7.42
N GLY A 139 4.13 2.31 -7.07
CA GLY A 139 2.98 3.15 -6.71
C GLY A 139 3.23 4.15 -5.56
N GLN A 140 4.35 4.01 -4.83
CA GLN A 140 4.82 4.96 -3.82
C GLN A 140 5.74 6.07 -4.40
N GLY A 141 5.86 6.18 -5.73
CA GLY A 141 6.65 7.19 -6.41
C GLY A 141 8.17 6.95 -6.40
N LYS A 142 8.65 5.85 -5.79
CA LYS A 142 10.08 5.52 -5.76
C LYS A 142 10.49 4.77 -7.01
N VAL A 143 11.66 5.10 -7.56
CA VAL A 143 12.22 4.41 -8.73
C VAL A 143 13.19 3.33 -8.28
N GLY A 144 13.04 2.13 -8.83
CA GLY A 144 13.91 0.99 -8.59
C GLY A 144 14.20 0.20 -9.86
N VAL A 145 15.02 -0.84 -9.73
CA VAL A 145 15.40 -1.73 -10.84
C VAL A 145 14.85 -3.13 -10.60
N VAL A 146 14.26 -3.72 -11.62
CA VAL A 146 13.79 -5.11 -11.56
C VAL A 146 14.98 -6.06 -11.47
N LYS A 147 15.06 -6.84 -10.39
CA LYS A 147 16.09 -7.87 -10.18
C LYS A 147 15.64 -9.27 -10.57
N GLU A 148 14.35 -9.56 -10.39
CA GLU A 148 13.79 -10.89 -10.61
C GLU A 148 12.32 -10.75 -11.00
N VAL A 149 11.89 -11.55 -11.97
CA VAL A 149 10.48 -11.68 -12.37
C VAL A 149 10.09 -13.11 -12.05
N ARG A 150 9.04 -13.29 -11.25
CA ARG A 150 8.54 -14.62 -10.88
C ARG A 150 7.34 -14.99 -11.73
N ASP A 151 7.19 -16.29 -11.98
CA ASP A 151 6.13 -16.88 -12.80
C ASP A 151 4.71 -16.64 -12.25
N ASN A 152 4.61 -16.19 -10.99
CA ASN A 152 3.35 -15.86 -10.32
C ASN A 152 2.93 -14.39 -10.47
N GLY A 153 3.56 -13.62 -11.37
CA GLY A 153 3.24 -12.21 -11.61
C GLY A 153 3.78 -11.24 -10.55
N ARG A 154 4.63 -11.72 -9.62
CA ARG A 154 5.33 -10.86 -8.66
C ARG A 154 6.72 -10.51 -9.16
N ILE A 155 7.10 -9.27 -8.95
CA ILE A 155 8.38 -8.71 -9.41
C ILE A 155 9.17 -8.25 -8.20
N VAL A 156 10.44 -8.64 -8.13
CA VAL A 156 11.38 -8.17 -7.12
C VAL A 156 12.08 -6.93 -7.65
N VAL A 157 11.81 -5.79 -7.02
CA VAL A 157 12.38 -4.49 -7.37
C VAL A 157 13.35 -4.05 -6.28
N GLU A 158 14.54 -3.63 -6.69
CA GLU A 158 15.53 -3.01 -5.81
C GLU A 158 15.38 -1.49 -5.85
N VAL A 159 15.03 -0.89 -4.71
CA VAL A 159 14.86 0.54 -4.53
C VAL A 159 15.90 1.01 -3.52
N GLY A 160 17.00 1.61 -4.00
CA GLY A 160 18.12 2.01 -3.15
C GLY A 160 18.82 0.78 -2.53
N ALA A 161 18.79 0.66 -1.19
CA ALA A 161 19.38 -0.47 -0.45
C ALA A 161 18.38 -1.58 -0.08
N ILE A 162 17.12 -1.47 -0.51
CA ILE A 162 16.02 -2.34 -0.07
C ILE A 162 15.45 -3.12 -1.26
N ARG A 163 15.15 -4.41 -1.05
CA ARG A 163 14.45 -5.27 -2.02
C ARG A 163 12.98 -5.38 -1.65
N LEU A 164 12.10 -5.11 -2.61
CA LEU A 164 10.64 -5.14 -2.46
C LEU A 164 10.03 -6.15 -3.44
N VAL A 165 9.02 -6.89 -2.99
CA VAL A 165 8.24 -7.80 -3.85
C VAL A 165 6.89 -7.14 -4.12
N ILE A 166 6.65 -6.76 -5.38
CA ILE A 166 5.49 -5.96 -5.79
C ILE A 166 4.81 -6.66 -6.97
N ALA A 167 3.49 -6.59 -7.06
CA ALA A 167 2.74 -7.09 -8.22
C ALA A 167 3.01 -6.21 -9.47
N SER A 168 3.05 -6.82 -10.65
CA SER A 168 3.44 -6.14 -11.90
C SER A 168 2.51 -4.99 -12.32
N ASP A 169 1.26 -5.04 -11.91
CA ASP A 169 0.22 -4.03 -12.14
C ASP A 169 0.47 -2.71 -11.37
N LEU A 170 1.18 -2.78 -10.24
CA LEU A 170 1.54 -1.62 -9.41
C LEU A 170 2.87 -0.96 -9.81
N LEU A 171 3.46 -1.39 -10.94
CA LEU A 171 4.73 -0.90 -11.46
C LEU A 171 4.53 -0.12 -12.76
N GLU A 172 5.17 1.04 -12.84
CA GLU A 172 5.25 1.85 -14.05
C GLU A 172 6.66 1.80 -14.63
N LEU A 173 6.80 1.41 -15.89
CA LEU A 173 8.09 1.46 -16.58
C LEU A 173 8.53 2.92 -16.72
N VAL A 174 9.72 3.24 -16.22
CA VAL A 174 10.34 4.56 -16.38
C VAL A 174 11.26 4.48 -17.58
N GLU A 175 10.76 4.86 -18.75
CA GLU A 175 11.62 5.14 -19.90
C GLU A 175 12.57 6.28 -19.52
N SER A 176 13.85 5.98 -19.38
CA SER A 176 14.87 7.04 -19.31
C SER A 176 15.08 7.58 -20.72
N PRO A 177 15.13 8.90 -20.93
CA PRO A 177 15.47 9.46 -22.23
C PRO A 177 16.88 8.98 -22.60
N SER A 178 16.96 8.31 -23.76
CA SER A 178 18.20 7.83 -24.35
C SER A 178 19.13 9.00 -24.66
N ASN A 179 20.00 9.36 -23.72
CA ASN A 179 21.12 10.25 -24.00
C ASN A 179 22.25 9.40 -24.59
N ILE A 180 22.17 9.13 -25.90
CA ILE A 180 23.29 8.63 -26.68
C ILE A 180 24.01 9.88 -27.20
N PRO A 181 25.22 10.21 -26.74
CA PRO A 181 26.03 11.21 -27.42
C PRO A 181 26.45 10.62 -28.76
N THR A 182 25.91 11.15 -29.86
CA THR A 182 26.43 10.91 -31.20
C THR A 182 27.84 11.50 -31.26
N VAL A 183 28.86 10.65 -31.16
CA VAL A 183 30.24 11.03 -31.47
C VAL A 183 30.31 11.32 -32.98
N PRO A 184 30.67 12.54 -33.42
CA PRO A 184 30.90 12.78 -34.84
C PRO A 184 32.16 12.02 -35.25
N ARG A 185 32.05 11.16 -36.26
CA ARG A 185 33.21 10.59 -36.96
C ARG A 185 33.92 11.73 -37.67
N SER A 186 35.08 12.13 -37.15
CA SER A 186 36.08 12.90 -37.88
C SER A 186 36.60 12.07 -39.04
N ASN A 187 36.33 12.53 -40.26
CA ASN A 187 37.07 12.12 -41.46
C ASN A 187 38.44 12.78 -41.40
N GLU A 188 39.49 11.97 -41.50
CA GLU A 188 40.77 12.28 -42.14
C GLU A 188 41.45 10.97 -42.56
#